data_AF-A0A4D4J948-F1
#
_entry.id   AF-A0A4D4J948-F1
#
_cell.length_a   1.000
_cell.length_b   1.000
_cell.length_c   1.000
_cell.angle_alpha   90.00
_cell.angle_beta   90.00
_cell.angle_gamma   90.00
#
_symmetry.space_group_name_H-M   'P 1'
#
loop_
_entity.id
_entity.type
_entity.pdbx_description
1 polymer ?
#
loop_
_entity_poly.entity_id
_entity_poly.type
_entity_poly.pdbx_seq_one_letter_code
_entity_poly.pdbx_strand_id
1 'polypeptide(L)'
;MLPARANTQPAFGACLGDPTRPVAMPAGLIVLAIARDRIHAITRFHTDALYPRSGLPESLPEPAAPPRPDTRRRPGALGYDRR
;
A
#
# COMPACT_ATOMS: atom_id res chain seq x y z
N MET A 1 -2.46 1.31 1.21
CA MET A 1 -2.29 2.69 1.73
C MET A 1 -3.09 2.83 3.00
N LEU A 2 -2.61 3.64 3.95
CA LEU A 2 -3.29 3.93 5.21
C LEU A 2 -3.94 5.32 5.17
N PRO A 3 -5.15 5.51 5.71
CA PRO A 3 -5.70 6.84 5.97
C PRO A 3 -4.82 7.62 6.96
N ALA A 4 -4.58 8.90 6.68
CA ALA A 4 -3.78 9.81 7.50
C ALA A 4 -4.33 11.23 7.46
N ARG A 5 -3.76 12.13 8.26
CA ARG A 5 -4.08 13.57 8.23
C ARG A 5 -2.79 14.40 8.27
N ALA A 6 -2.78 15.52 7.55
CA ALA A 6 -1.69 16.50 7.63
C ALA A 6 -2.27 17.91 7.53
N ASN A 7 -1.95 18.80 8.47
CA ASN A 7 -2.45 20.18 8.48
C ASN A 7 -3.98 20.27 8.32
N THR A 8 -4.73 19.40 9.02
CA THR A 8 -6.21 19.24 8.92
C THR A 8 -6.71 18.65 7.59
N GLN A 9 -5.85 18.54 6.58
CA GLN A 9 -6.19 18.03 5.26
C GLN A 9 -6.14 16.49 5.22
N PRO A 10 -6.93 15.86 4.32
CA PRO A 10 -6.83 14.43 4.07
C PRO A 10 -5.45 14.04 3.56
N ALA A 11 -4.93 12.92 4.05
CA ALA A 11 -3.66 12.37 3.59
C ALA A 11 -3.71 10.83 3.54
N PHE A 12 -2.73 10.25 2.87
CA PHE A 12 -2.51 8.81 2.78
C PHE A 12 -1.06 8.45 3.06
N GLY A 13 -0.85 7.48 3.94
CA GLY A 13 0.44 6.83 4.12
C GLY A 13 0.66 5.70 3.12
N ALA A 14 1.85 5.69 2.53
CA ALA A 14 2.37 4.53 1.82
C ALA A 14 3.32 3.77 2.75
N CYS A 15 3.08 2.46 2.87
CA CYS A 15 3.98 1.54 3.55
C CYS A 15 4.52 0.54 2.52
N LEU A 16 5.80 0.21 2.62
CA LEU A 16 6.46 -0.79 1.78
C LEU A 16 6.84 -1.99 2.64
N GLY A 17 6.59 -3.19 2.13
CA GLY A 17 6.98 -4.44 2.78
C GLY A 17 8.49 -4.55 2.91
N ASP A 18 8.94 -5.15 4.02
CA ASP A 18 10.33 -5.52 4.25
C ASP A 18 10.62 -6.88 3.57
N PRO A 19 11.64 -7.01 2.71
CA PRO A 19 11.95 -8.27 2.04
C PRO A 19 12.37 -9.40 2.99
N THR A 20 12.75 -9.06 4.22
CA THR A 20 13.36 -9.96 5.22
C THR A 20 12.45 -10.21 6.42
N ARG A 21 11.38 -9.41 6.60
CA ARG A 21 10.48 -9.48 7.77
C ARG A 21 9.03 -9.30 7.33
N PRO A 22 8.05 -9.94 7.98
CA PRO A 22 6.63 -9.82 7.63
C PRO A 22 6.02 -8.50 8.17
N VAL A 23 6.66 -7.38 7.87
CA VAL A 23 6.24 -6.04 8.29
C VAL A 23 6.35 -5.07 7.12
N ALA A 24 5.48 -4.07 7.08
CA ALA A 24 5.56 -2.95 6.16
C ALA A 24 5.91 -1.67 6.92
N MET A 25 6.93 -0.97 6.47
CA MET A 25 7.41 0.28 7.06
C MET A 25 6.85 1.48 6.28
N PRO A 26 6.52 2.60 6.94
CA PRO A 26 6.20 3.85 6.25
C PRO A 26 7.33 4.27 5.29
N ALA A 27 6.94 4.66 4.07
CA ALA A 27 7.88 5.04 3.01
C ALA A 27 7.45 6.32 2.26
N GLY A 28 6.32 6.89 2.64
CA GLY A 28 5.84 8.14 2.06
C GLY A 28 4.51 8.59 2.63
N LEU A 29 4.29 9.90 2.56
CA LEU A 29 3.04 10.55 2.90
C LEU A 29 2.55 11.34 1.69
N ILE A 30 1.29 11.16 1.31
CA ILE A 30 0.64 11.91 0.24
C ILE A 30 -0.44 12.78 0.87
N VAL A 31 -0.34 14.10 0.72
CA VAL A 31 -1.34 15.06 1.23
C VAL A 31 -2.19 15.57 0.08
N LEU A 32 -3.50 15.57 0.27
CA LEU A 32 -4.46 16.11 -0.68
C LEU A 32 -4.91 17.49 -0.21
N ALA A 33 -4.46 18.53 -0.90
CA ALA A 33 -4.95 19.87 -0.65
C ALA A 33 -6.34 20.00 -1.28
N ILE A 34 -7.36 20.19 -0.45
CA ILE A 34 -8.74 20.38 -0.89
C ILE A 34 -9.06 21.87 -0.90
N ALA A 35 -9.59 22.36 -2.01
CA ALA A 35 -10.18 23.68 -2.11
C ALA A 35 -11.64 23.52 -2.55
N ARG A 36 -12.57 24.04 -1.75
CA ARG A 36 -14.01 23.81 -1.92
C ARG A 36 -14.34 22.32 -1.92
N ASP A 37 -14.74 21.77 -3.05
CA ASP A 37 -15.21 20.41 -3.27
C ASP A 37 -14.25 19.57 -4.13
N ARG A 38 -13.04 20.08 -4.41
CA ARG A 38 -12.08 19.43 -5.32
C ARG A 38 -10.67 19.35 -4.75
N ILE A 39 -9.92 18.35 -5.23
CA ILE A 39 -8.49 18.27 -5.02
C ILE A 39 -7.82 19.36 -5.86
N HIS A 40 -7.16 20.29 -5.20
CA HIS A 40 -6.42 21.39 -5.82
C HIS A 40 -4.95 21.05 -6.04
N ALA A 41 -4.35 20.28 -5.13
CA ALA A 41 -2.96 19.82 -5.25
C ALA A 41 -2.75 18.47 -4.56
N ILE A 42 -1.72 17.76 -5.04
CA ILE A 42 -1.22 16.53 -4.43
C ILE A 42 0.26 16.73 -4.16
N THR A 43 0.68 16.58 -2.91
CA THR A 43 2.09 16.68 -2.52
C THR A 43 2.54 15.38 -1.87
N ARG A 44 3.71 14.89 -2.27
CA ARG A 44 4.32 13.69 -1.69
C ARG A 44 5.54 14.08 -0.85
N PHE A 45 5.60 13.55 0.36
CA PHE A 45 6.71 13.73 1.29
C PHE A 45 7.42 12.40 1.55
N HIS A 46 8.74 12.45 1.53
CA HIS A 46 9.64 11.34 1.87
C HIS A 46 10.51 11.72 3.07
N THR A 47 9.85 12.10 4.15
CA THR A 47 10.52 12.58 5.37
C THR A 47 9.97 11.80 6.55
N ASP A 48 10.80 10.93 7.12
CA ASP A 48 10.39 9.97 8.14
C ASP A 48 9.76 10.64 9.37
N ALA A 49 10.29 11.80 9.76
CA ALA A 49 9.79 12.59 10.88
C ALA A 49 8.35 13.12 10.69
N LEU A 50 7.78 13.05 9.48
CA LEU A 50 6.39 13.44 9.22
C LEU A 50 5.42 12.27 9.42
N TYR A 51 5.88 11.03 9.34
CA TYR A 51 4.99 9.86 9.37
C TYR A 51 4.21 9.75 10.68
N PRO A 52 4.84 9.79 11.88
CA PRO A 52 4.11 9.68 13.14
C PRO A 52 3.17 10.87 13.36
N ARG A 53 3.61 12.08 12.98
CA ARG A 53 2.81 13.31 13.09
C ARG A 53 1.54 13.27 12.25
N SER A 54 1.57 12.52 11.15
CA SER A 54 0.41 12.33 10.27
C SER A 54 -0.49 11.16 10.67
N GLY A 55 -0.16 10.46 11.76
CA GLY A 55 -0.91 9.29 12.26
C GLY A 55 -0.48 7.96 11.63
N LEU A 56 0.67 7.91 10.95
CA LEU A 56 1.20 6.63 10.46
C LEU A 56 1.87 5.87 11.61
N PRO A 57 1.61 4.55 11.74
CA PRO A 57 2.30 3.71 12.71
C PRO A 57 3.76 3.53 12.30
N GLU A 58 4.63 3.22 13.26
CA GLU A 58 6.06 2.94 12.99
C GLU A 58 6.25 1.73 12.07
N SER A 59 5.37 0.75 12.19
CA SER A 59 5.29 -0.40 11.29
C SER A 59 3.87 -0.96 11.24
N LEU A 60 3.57 -1.65 10.16
CA LEU A 60 2.38 -2.49 10.03
C LEU A 60 2.80 -3.95 9.93
N PRO A 61 2.04 -4.90 10.49
CA PRO A 61 2.18 -6.29 10.09
C PRO A 61 1.84 -6.42 8.61
N GLU A 62 2.66 -7.15 7.85
CA GLU A 62 2.32 -7.45 6.46
C GLU A 62 1.09 -8.38 6.48
N PRO A 63 0.00 -8.07 5.75
CA PRO A 63 -1.12 -8.98 5.65
C PRO A 63 -0.62 -10.30 5.06
N ALA A 64 -1.02 -11.42 5.67
CA ALA A 64 -0.65 -12.74 5.21
C ALA A 64 -0.90 -12.83 3.69
N ALA A 65 0.17 -12.91 2.91
CA ALA A 65 0.04 -13.00 1.47
C ALA A 65 -0.82 -14.23 1.16
N PRO A 66 -1.87 -14.13 0.33
CA PRO A 66 -2.55 -15.33 -0.14
C PRO A 66 -1.51 -16.26 -0.75
N PRO A 67 -1.62 -17.59 -0.56
CA PRO A 67 -0.65 -18.53 -1.09
C PRO A 67 -0.45 -18.23 -2.57
N ARG A 68 0.80 -17.97 -2.96
CA ARG A 68 1.12 -17.67 -4.36
C ARG A 68 0.53 -18.82 -5.19
N PRO A 69 -0.33 -18.54 -6.19
CA PRO A 69 -0.84 -19.59 -7.04
C PRO A 69 0.34 -20.35 -7.61
N ASP A 70 0.35 -21.67 -7.40
CA ASP A 70 1.44 -22.51 -7.86
C ASP A 70 1.46 -22.50 -9.39
N THR A 71 2.29 -21.63 -9.96
CA THR A 71 2.48 -21.52 -11.41
C THR A 71 3.16 -22.75 -11.99
N ARG A 72 3.60 -23.72 -11.18
CA ARG A 72 4.13 -25.00 -11.66
C ARG A 72 3.04 -26.00 -12.00
N ARG A 73 1.80 -25.84 -11.51
CA ARG A 73 0.68 -26.69 -11.91
C ARG A 73 0.11 -26.18 -13.23
N ARG A 74 0.78 -26.51 -14.34
CA ARG A 74 0.13 -26.49 -15.67
C ARG A 74 -1.11 -27.39 -15.57
N PRO A 75 -2.33 -26.90 -15.86
CA PRO A 75 -3.45 -27.79 -16.07
C PRO A 75 -3.05 -28.75 -17.19
N GLY A 76 -3.00 -30.04 -16.87
CA GLY A 76 -2.80 -31.08 -17.87
C GLY A 76 -3.78 -30.85 -19.01
N ALA A 77 -3.28 -30.87 -20.24
CA ALA A 77 -4.09 -30.80 -21.43
C ALA A 77 -5.24 -31.80 -21.31
N LEU A 78 -6.47 -31.29 -21.15
CA LEU A 78 -7.65 -32.09 -21.40
C LEU A 78 -7.58 -32.47 -22.87
N GLY A 79 -7.21 -33.72 -23.12
CA GLY A 79 -7.34 -34.35 -24.42
C GLY A 79 -8.79 -34.24 -24.84
N TYR A 80 -9.04 -33.47 -25.89
CA TYR A 80 -10.24 -33.64 -26.69
C TYR A 80 -10.15 -35.03 -27.33
N ASP A 81 -10.88 -35.99 -26.78
CA ASP A 81 -11.14 -37.25 -27.47
C ASP A 81 -12.12 -36.94 -28.61
N ARG A 82 -11.62 -36.96 -29.84
CA ARG A 82 -12.47 -36.97 -31.03
C ARG A 82 -12.94 -38.41 -31.25
N ARG A 83 -14.22 -38.65 -30.98
CA ARG A 83 -15.00 -39.68 -31.67
C ARG A 83 -16.36 -39.14 -32.02
#